data_AF-A0AAE0FB12-F1
#
_entry.id   AF-A0AAE0FB12-F1
#
_cell.length_a   1.000
_cell.length_b   1.000
_cell.length_c   1.000
_cell.angle_alpha   90.00
_cell.angle_beta   90.00
_cell.angle_gamma   90.00
#
_symmetry.space_group_name_H-M   'P 1'
#
loop_
_entity.id
_entity.type
_entity.pdbx_description
1 polymer ?
#
loop_
_entity_poly.entity_id
_entity_poly.type
_entity_poly.pdbx_seq_one_letter_code
_entity_poly.pdbx_strand_id
1 'polypeptide(L)'
;MGSLAGVPNPLQVWRMWHKVATTDELYRDFDWFGKIDTDAWLSVPNLRRFVQFYDPEEAHYMGHTVLHRWGNMNSPFNLGCGYIISRGALRRVRPALEAIPNTPACSSENACPALCVDRPGAREDPTMGICLHGVGVVPDNTLDEHYRQRFLPFQYNDHYNSMKYTPNLAADWYWTLKPKGIGDMHHCCSPEPILFHNYKAKLYKTGNAGLRDEFEAFEAKWTVLDNRPADVPPRPQCFLYNPEHVTFPFDEHRNVKKPPTNQRIYTEEGTSPCRAPDFTEYSSLSIPGV
;
A
#
# COMPACT_ATOMS: atom_id res chain seq x y z
N MET A 1 0.50 5.76 36.21
CA MET A 1 1.09 6.47 35.06
C MET A 1 2.60 6.46 35.22
N GLY A 2 3.29 5.52 34.57
CA GLY A 2 4.75 5.47 34.55
C GLY A 2 5.27 6.20 33.31
N SER A 3 6.02 7.27 33.52
CA SER A 3 6.74 7.99 32.46
C SER A 3 7.92 7.14 31.99
N LEU A 4 7.90 6.72 30.73
CA LEU A 4 9.04 6.09 30.05
C LEU A 4 10.00 7.17 29.54
N ALA A 5 10.65 7.88 30.47
CA ALA A 5 11.83 8.67 30.16
C ALA A 5 13.02 7.71 30.00
N GLY A 6 13.52 7.53 28.77
CA GLY A 6 14.75 6.77 28.50
C GLY A 6 14.69 5.71 27.40
N VAL A 7 13.58 5.53 26.68
CA VAL A 7 13.55 4.63 25.50
C VAL A 7 14.07 5.41 24.27
N PRO A 8 15.19 5.00 23.64
CA PRO A 8 15.60 5.58 22.36
C PRO A 8 14.52 5.27 21.33
N ASN A 9 13.83 6.31 20.86
CA ASN A 9 12.80 6.33 19.82
C ASN A 9 11.79 5.14 19.87
N PRO A 10 10.60 5.30 20.46
CA PRO A 10 9.66 4.20 20.65
C PRO A 10 9.21 3.63 19.29
N LEU A 11 9.65 2.40 19.02
CA LEU A 11 9.09 1.43 18.08
C LEU A 11 8.91 1.92 16.64
N GLN A 12 9.93 1.72 15.81
CA GLN A 12 9.69 1.73 14.37
C GLN A 12 8.73 0.61 14.01
N VAL A 13 7.68 0.93 13.24
CA VAL A 13 6.59 -0.01 12.92
C VAL A 13 7.08 -1.22 12.11
N TRP A 14 8.27 -1.20 11.49
CA TRP A 14 8.91 -2.40 10.92
C TRP A 14 9.09 -3.54 11.94
N ARG A 15 9.26 -3.22 13.23
CA ARG A 15 9.39 -4.21 14.31
C ARG A 15 8.11 -5.02 14.51
N MET A 16 6.95 -4.43 14.22
CA MET A 16 5.67 -5.15 14.19
C MET A 16 5.72 -6.24 13.13
N TRP A 17 6.16 -5.91 11.91
CA TRP A 17 6.28 -6.87 10.82
C TRP A 17 7.30 -7.96 11.10
N HIS A 18 8.44 -7.60 11.69
CA HIS A 18 9.40 -8.58 12.19
C HIS A 18 8.76 -9.51 13.22
N LYS A 19 8.00 -8.98 14.18
CA LYS A 19 7.31 -9.77 15.20
C LYS A 19 6.27 -10.72 14.59
N VAL A 20 5.47 -10.26 13.63
CA VAL A 20 4.48 -11.08 12.91
C VAL A 20 5.20 -12.18 12.11
N ALA A 21 6.27 -11.85 11.38
CA ALA A 21 7.02 -12.78 10.55
C ALA A 21 7.78 -13.88 11.33
N THR A 22 8.11 -13.61 12.59
CA THR A 22 8.93 -14.50 13.45
C THR A 22 8.15 -15.22 14.53
N THR A 23 6.85 -14.97 14.64
CA THR A 23 5.96 -15.69 15.57
C THR A 23 5.18 -16.72 14.75
N ASP A 24 5.46 -18.01 14.98
CA ASP A 24 4.94 -19.10 14.14
C ASP A 24 3.41 -19.11 14.05
N GLU A 25 2.71 -18.87 15.16
CA GLU A 25 1.24 -18.82 15.18
C GLU A 25 0.72 -17.65 14.33
N LEU A 26 1.32 -16.46 14.47
CA LEU A 26 0.92 -15.29 13.69
C LEU A 26 1.22 -15.48 12.20
N TYR A 27 2.35 -16.07 11.85
CA TYR A 27 2.75 -16.25 10.47
C TYR A 27 1.99 -17.37 9.74
N ARG A 28 1.73 -18.49 10.43
CA ARG A 28 1.14 -19.70 9.82
C ARG A 28 -0.39 -19.69 9.80
N ASP A 29 -1.04 -19.00 10.71
CA ASP A 29 -2.50 -19.10 10.82
C ASP A 29 -3.27 -18.09 9.94
N PHE A 30 -2.56 -17.15 9.30
CA PHE A 30 -3.18 -16.07 8.52
C PHE A 30 -2.61 -15.95 7.10
N ASP A 31 -3.50 -15.69 6.15
CA ASP A 31 -3.19 -15.50 4.72
C ASP A 31 -2.81 -14.04 4.38
N TRP A 32 -3.41 -13.09 5.09
CA TRP A 32 -3.34 -11.67 4.82
C TRP A 32 -3.07 -10.89 6.10
N PHE A 33 -2.21 -9.89 6.00
CA PHE A 33 -1.76 -9.09 7.14
C PHE A 33 -1.92 -7.61 6.84
N GLY A 34 -2.54 -6.87 7.75
CA GLY A 34 -2.80 -5.44 7.56
C GLY A 34 -2.13 -4.56 8.60
N LYS A 35 -1.50 -3.48 8.15
CA LYS A 35 -1.22 -2.30 8.99
C LYS A 35 -2.31 -1.27 8.76
N ILE A 36 -2.87 -0.75 9.85
CA ILE A 36 -3.97 0.22 9.82
C ILE A 36 -3.67 1.29 10.87
N ASP A 37 -3.82 2.56 10.49
CA ASP A 37 -3.64 3.67 11.42
C ASP A 37 -4.84 3.77 12.38
N THR A 38 -4.62 4.28 13.59
CA THR A 38 -5.66 4.40 14.63
C THR A 38 -6.82 5.32 14.25
N ASP A 39 -6.64 6.12 13.20
CA ASP A 39 -7.65 7.02 12.63
C ASP A 39 -8.02 6.66 11.19
N ALA A 40 -7.91 5.38 10.83
CA ALA A 40 -8.41 4.81 9.58
C ALA A 40 -9.68 3.97 9.81
N TRP A 41 -10.52 3.92 8.79
CA TRP A 41 -11.61 2.95 8.68
C TRP A 41 -11.24 1.90 7.64
N LEU A 42 -11.37 0.61 7.99
CA LEU A 42 -11.19 -0.52 7.08
C LEU A 42 -12.49 -1.32 6.98
N SER A 43 -13.00 -1.48 5.75
CA SER A 43 -14.07 -2.46 5.48
C SER A 43 -13.49 -3.86 5.30
N VAL A 44 -13.60 -4.69 6.33
CA VAL A 44 -13.15 -6.10 6.28
C VAL A 44 -13.91 -6.90 5.21
N PRO A 45 -15.24 -6.75 5.02
CA PRO A 45 -15.95 -7.48 3.97
C PRO A 45 -15.56 -7.08 2.56
N ASN A 46 -15.33 -5.79 2.28
CA ASN A 46 -14.82 -5.37 0.97
C ASN A 46 -13.39 -5.84 0.75
N LEU A 47 -12.54 -5.82 1.79
CA LEU A 47 -11.20 -6.40 1.71
C LEU A 47 -11.28 -7.89 1.35
N ARG A 48 -12.11 -8.67 2.05
CA ARG A 48 -12.30 -10.10 1.77
C ARG A 48 -12.79 -10.33 0.34
N ARG A 49 -13.72 -9.51 -0.15
CA ARG A 49 -14.22 -9.59 -1.54
C ARG A 49 -13.16 -9.24 -2.57
N PHE A 50 -12.21 -8.36 -2.23
CA PHE A 50 -11.12 -8.00 -3.11
C PHE A 50 -10.04 -9.09 -3.14
N VAL A 51 -9.58 -9.55 -1.98
CA VAL A 51 -8.45 -10.51 -1.89
C VAL A 51 -8.81 -11.95 -2.24
N GLN A 52 -10.10 -12.31 -2.31
CA GLN A 52 -10.53 -13.66 -2.71
C GLN A 52 -10.09 -14.03 -4.15
N PHE A 53 -9.70 -13.06 -4.96
CA PHE A 53 -9.23 -13.23 -6.33
C PHE A 53 -7.70 -13.33 -6.44
N TYR A 54 -6.99 -13.32 -5.30
CA TYR A 54 -5.53 -13.32 -5.23
C TYR A 54 -5.05 -14.55 -4.47
N ASP A 55 -3.91 -15.11 -4.89
CA ASP A 55 -3.26 -16.20 -4.18
C ASP A 55 -2.44 -15.63 -2.99
N PRO A 56 -2.76 -15.96 -1.74
CA PRO A 56 -2.01 -15.46 -0.59
C PRO A 56 -0.57 -15.98 -0.50
N GLU A 57 -0.21 -17.04 -1.23
CA GLU A 57 1.16 -17.55 -1.31
C GLU A 57 2.04 -16.76 -2.29
N GLU A 58 1.41 -16.05 -3.22
CA GLU A 58 2.06 -15.05 -4.07
C GLU A 58 2.32 -13.75 -3.29
N ALA A 59 3.28 -12.95 -3.75
CA ALA A 59 3.72 -11.78 -3.02
C ALA A 59 2.95 -10.51 -3.42
N HIS A 60 1.93 -10.18 -2.61
CA HIS A 60 1.09 -9.01 -2.80
C HIS A 60 1.36 -7.94 -1.74
N TYR A 61 1.35 -6.68 -2.19
CA TYR A 61 1.49 -5.48 -1.38
C TYR A 61 0.45 -4.44 -1.82
N MET A 62 -0.71 -4.48 -1.18
CA MET A 62 -1.91 -3.75 -1.59
C MET A 62 -2.13 -2.51 -0.72
N GLY A 63 -2.37 -1.36 -1.34
CA GLY A 63 -2.69 -0.14 -0.62
C GLY A 63 -2.85 1.06 -1.55
N HIS A 64 -2.70 2.26 -1.00
CA HIS A 64 -2.66 3.49 -1.79
C HIS A 64 -1.24 3.79 -2.25
N THR A 65 -0.90 3.40 -3.48
CA THR A 65 0.44 3.61 -4.02
C THR A 65 0.69 5.09 -4.34
N VAL A 66 1.81 5.60 -3.81
CA VAL A 66 2.35 6.93 -4.13
C VAL A 66 3.65 6.82 -4.89
N LEU A 67 3.82 7.71 -5.87
CA LEU A 67 4.94 7.68 -6.81
C LEU A 67 5.70 9.02 -6.86
N HIS A 68 5.17 10.10 -6.28
CA HIS A 68 5.82 11.43 -6.30
C HIS A 68 7.21 11.44 -5.66
N ARG A 69 7.42 10.58 -4.66
CA ARG A 69 8.70 10.43 -3.96
C ARG A 69 9.63 9.43 -4.63
N TRP A 70 9.22 8.78 -5.72
CA TRP A 70 10.01 7.75 -6.39
C TRP A 70 11.43 8.23 -6.71
N GLY A 71 11.60 9.41 -7.31
CA GLY A 71 12.92 9.89 -7.71
C GLY A 71 13.92 10.04 -6.56
N ASN A 72 13.42 10.28 -5.33
CA ASN A 72 14.25 10.41 -4.13
C ASN A 72 14.34 9.09 -3.35
N MET A 73 13.27 8.29 -3.37
CA MET A 73 13.13 7.06 -2.57
C MET A 73 13.51 5.78 -3.33
N ASN A 74 13.63 5.88 -4.65
CA ASN A 74 13.95 4.79 -5.57
C ASN A 74 13.02 3.58 -5.45
N SER A 75 11.81 3.78 -4.93
CA SER A 75 10.87 2.72 -4.61
C SER A 75 9.44 3.28 -4.51
N PRO A 76 8.42 2.58 -5.05
CA PRO A 76 7.03 2.87 -4.78
C PRO A 76 6.66 2.34 -3.40
N PHE A 77 5.73 2.99 -2.73
CA PHE A 77 5.21 2.47 -1.47
C PHE A 77 3.74 2.82 -1.29
N ASN A 78 3.06 2.06 -0.44
CA ASN A 78 1.69 2.34 -0.03
C ASN A 78 1.71 3.31 1.15
N LEU A 79 1.00 4.44 1.03
CA LEU A 79 1.06 5.55 1.98
C LEU A 79 -0.16 5.65 2.89
N GLY A 80 0.10 5.93 4.17
CA GLY A 80 -0.75 6.62 5.15
C GLY A 80 -1.91 5.77 5.68
N CYS A 81 -2.80 5.41 4.76
CA CYS A 81 -4.09 4.83 5.07
C CYS A 81 -3.97 3.45 5.76
N GLY A 82 -2.86 2.76 5.48
CA GLY A 82 -2.67 1.36 5.78
C GLY A 82 -2.38 0.61 4.51
N TYR A 83 -1.97 -0.64 4.67
CA TYR A 83 -1.73 -1.53 3.55
C TYR A 83 -1.86 -2.97 4.01
N ILE A 84 -2.11 -3.84 3.05
CA ILE A 84 -2.26 -5.26 3.23
C ILE A 84 -1.11 -5.96 2.51
N ILE A 85 -0.47 -6.92 3.16
CA ILE A 85 0.49 -7.82 2.54
C ILE A 85 0.01 -9.26 2.67
N SER A 86 0.30 -10.06 1.65
CA SER A 86 0.04 -11.51 1.69
C SER A 86 1.10 -12.25 2.51
N ARG A 87 0.83 -13.50 2.86
CA ARG A 87 1.80 -14.42 3.44
C ARG A 87 3.04 -14.58 2.57
N GLY A 88 2.88 -14.65 1.25
CA GLY A 88 3.97 -14.69 0.28
C GLY A 88 4.89 -13.46 0.36
N ALA A 89 4.32 -12.26 0.47
CA ALA A 89 5.09 -11.03 0.61
C ALA A 89 5.83 -10.97 1.96
N LEU A 90 5.15 -11.35 3.05
CA LEU A 90 5.75 -11.41 4.38
C LEU A 90 6.91 -12.41 4.43
N ARG A 91 6.75 -13.58 3.78
CA ARG A 91 7.79 -14.60 3.62
C ARG A 91 9.03 -14.06 2.91
N ARG A 92 8.85 -13.32 1.81
CA ARG A 92 9.96 -12.74 1.03
C ARG A 92 10.71 -11.66 1.81
N VAL A 93 10.01 -10.80 2.55
CA VAL A 93 10.65 -9.66 3.23
C VAL A 93 11.24 -10.02 4.60
N ARG A 94 10.80 -11.12 5.21
CA ARG A 94 11.26 -11.57 6.53
C ARG A 94 12.79 -11.57 6.68
N PRO A 95 13.61 -12.16 5.78
CA PRO A 95 15.07 -12.15 5.94
C PRO A 95 15.67 -10.74 5.87
N ALA A 96 15.03 -9.81 5.16
CA ALA A 96 15.46 -8.41 5.11
C ALA A 96 15.15 -7.67 6.43
N LEU A 97 14.03 -8.00 7.08
CA LEU A 97 13.67 -7.44 8.39
C LEU A 97 14.55 -7.99 9.52
N GLU A 98 14.89 -9.27 9.50
CA GLU A 98 15.80 -9.90 10.48
C GLU A 98 17.21 -9.30 10.39
N ALA A 99 17.64 -8.91 9.19
CA ALA A 99 18.96 -8.35 8.92
C ALA A 99 18.96 -6.81 8.75
N ILE A 100 17.92 -6.11 9.23
CA ILE A 100 17.78 -4.67 9.00
C ILE A 100 18.92 -3.89 9.72
N PRO A 101 19.76 -3.12 8.99
CA PRO A 101 20.86 -2.41 9.62
C PRO A 101 20.38 -1.21 10.45
N ASN A 102 21.01 -0.98 11.59
CA ASN A 102 20.84 0.25 12.36
C ASN A 102 21.78 1.33 11.82
N THR A 103 21.28 2.53 11.56
CA THR A 103 22.09 3.67 11.08
C THR A 103 21.81 4.94 11.90
N PRO A 104 22.80 5.85 12.01
CA PRO A 104 22.60 7.13 12.69
C PRO A 104 21.49 7.97 12.05
N ALA A 105 21.00 8.97 12.80
CA ALA A 105 20.09 9.97 12.27
C ALA A 105 20.73 10.73 11.10
N CYS A 106 19.92 11.09 10.11
CA CYS A 106 20.37 11.97 9.02
C CYS A 106 20.35 13.43 9.48
N SER A 107 21.15 14.28 8.85
CA SER A 107 21.16 15.72 9.10
C SER A 107 19.86 16.43 8.66
N SER A 108 19.09 15.84 7.74
CA SER A 108 17.77 16.30 7.31
C SER A 108 16.99 15.19 6.59
N GLU A 109 15.67 15.36 6.38
CA GLU A 109 14.83 14.40 5.61
C GLU A 109 15.38 14.19 4.19
N ASN A 110 15.83 15.26 3.53
CA ASN A 110 16.36 15.20 2.17
C ASN A 110 17.79 14.64 2.08
N ALA A 111 18.51 14.56 3.21
CA ALA A 111 19.86 14.00 3.26
C ALA A 111 19.88 12.49 3.56
N CYS A 112 18.71 11.91 3.87
CA CYS A 112 18.62 10.50 4.17
C CYS A 112 18.69 9.64 2.90
N PRO A 113 19.58 8.63 2.82
CA PRO A 113 19.52 7.68 1.73
C PRO A 113 18.24 6.83 1.87
N ALA A 114 17.63 6.50 0.75
CA ALA A 114 16.47 5.63 0.70
C ALA A 114 16.90 4.17 0.84
N LEU A 115 16.96 3.68 2.08
CA LEU A 115 17.46 2.36 2.41
C LEU A 115 16.47 1.63 3.33
N CYS A 116 16.46 0.30 3.22
CA CYS A 116 15.85 -0.59 4.20
C CYS A 116 16.73 -0.63 5.46
N VAL A 117 16.51 0.32 6.39
CA VAL A 117 17.31 0.49 7.62
C VAL A 117 16.42 0.95 8.79
N ASP A 118 16.85 0.64 10.02
CA ASP A 118 16.35 1.27 11.24
C ASP A 118 17.20 2.53 11.51
N ARG A 119 16.56 3.71 11.55
CA ARG A 119 17.21 4.97 11.96
C ARG A 119 16.25 5.96 12.62
N PRO A 120 16.71 6.81 13.55
CA PRO A 120 15.88 7.89 14.08
C PRO A 120 15.30 8.76 12.96
N GLY A 121 13.98 9.02 13.02
CA GLY A 121 13.25 9.79 12.02
C GLY A 121 12.85 9.01 10.75
N ALA A 122 13.19 7.71 10.64
CA ALA A 122 12.61 6.87 9.60
C ALA A 122 11.09 6.80 9.75
N ARG A 123 10.38 6.91 8.62
CA ARG A 123 8.93 6.72 8.54
C ARG A 123 8.67 5.30 8.07
N GLU A 124 7.68 4.63 8.64
CA GLU A 124 7.50 3.21 8.37
C GLU A 124 7.02 2.92 6.95
N ASP A 125 5.92 3.54 6.47
CA ASP A 125 5.41 3.31 5.11
C ASP A 125 6.52 3.31 4.02
N PRO A 126 7.40 4.34 3.91
CA PRO A 126 8.47 4.31 2.93
C PRO A 126 9.58 3.29 3.24
N THR A 127 9.98 3.11 4.50
CA THR A 127 11.00 2.11 4.86
C THR A 127 10.53 0.72 4.47
N MET A 128 9.27 0.39 4.76
CA MET A 128 8.71 -0.91 4.47
C MET A 128 8.55 -1.14 2.97
N GLY A 129 8.15 -0.11 2.20
CA GLY A 129 8.16 -0.16 0.74
C GLY A 129 9.55 -0.42 0.15
N ILE A 130 10.59 0.25 0.66
CA ILE A 130 11.98 0.02 0.22
C ILE A 130 12.45 -1.41 0.54
N CYS A 131 12.11 -1.92 1.74
CA CYS A 131 12.46 -3.28 2.13
C CYS A 131 11.77 -4.34 1.24
N LEU A 132 10.47 -4.15 0.96
CA LEU A 132 9.68 -5.01 0.07
C LEU A 132 10.23 -4.99 -1.36
N HIS A 133 10.53 -3.79 -1.88
CA HIS A 133 11.07 -3.64 -3.23
C HIS A 133 12.44 -4.31 -3.39
N GLY A 134 13.29 -4.23 -2.37
CA GLY A 134 14.58 -4.91 -2.33
C GLY A 134 14.50 -6.44 -2.34
N VAL A 135 13.32 -7.03 -2.12
CA VAL A 135 13.05 -8.48 -2.24
C VAL A 135 12.06 -8.79 -3.38
N GLY A 136 11.90 -7.88 -4.34
CA GLY A 136 11.08 -8.09 -5.53
C GLY A 136 9.58 -8.00 -5.26
N VAL A 137 9.16 -7.30 -4.22
CA VAL A 137 7.74 -7.04 -3.93
C VAL A 137 7.46 -5.56 -4.14
N VAL A 138 6.61 -5.24 -5.11
CA VAL A 138 6.17 -3.88 -5.41
C VAL A 138 4.65 -3.77 -5.22
N PRO A 139 4.09 -2.56 -5.09
CA PRO A 139 2.66 -2.40 -4.90
C PRO A 139 1.82 -2.97 -6.05
N ASP A 140 0.75 -3.65 -5.70
CA ASP A 140 -0.28 -4.08 -6.65
C ASP A 140 -1.14 -2.90 -7.12
N ASN A 141 -1.75 -3.04 -8.29
CA ASN A 141 -2.87 -2.19 -8.70
C ASN A 141 -4.11 -2.53 -7.86
N THR A 142 -4.58 -1.56 -7.09
CA THR A 142 -5.78 -1.67 -6.23
C THR A 142 -6.96 -0.86 -6.75
N LEU A 143 -6.86 -0.32 -7.97
CA LEU A 143 -7.97 0.36 -8.64
C LEU A 143 -9.01 -0.64 -9.13
N ASP A 144 -10.26 -0.22 -9.20
CA ASP A 144 -11.28 -1.00 -9.91
C ASP A 144 -11.23 -0.80 -11.43
N GLU A 145 -12.09 -1.51 -12.16
CA GLU A 145 -12.15 -1.48 -13.63
C GLU A 145 -12.49 -0.09 -14.22
N HIS A 146 -12.96 0.83 -13.38
CA HIS A 146 -13.25 2.21 -13.73
C HIS A 146 -12.19 3.20 -13.21
N TYR A 147 -11.00 2.71 -12.83
CA TYR A 147 -9.89 3.52 -12.31
C TYR A 147 -10.23 4.28 -11.01
N ARG A 148 -11.18 3.77 -10.21
CA ARG A 148 -11.55 4.36 -8.92
C ARG A 148 -10.75 3.71 -7.79
N GLN A 149 -10.45 4.51 -6.76
CA GLN A 149 -9.62 4.09 -5.64
C GLN A 149 -10.40 3.20 -4.66
N ARG A 150 -9.77 2.11 -4.18
CA ARG A 150 -10.25 1.31 -3.04
C ARG A 150 -9.54 1.67 -1.73
N PHE A 151 -8.29 2.13 -1.80
CA PHE A 151 -7.50 2.60 -0.66
C PHE A 151 -7.32 4.11 -0.76
N LEU A 152 -7.85 4.85 0.21
CA LEU A 152 -7.98 6.30 0.14
C LEU A 152 -7.27 6.96 1.34
N PRO A 153 -6.25 7.82 1.09
CA PRO A 153 -5.41 8.40 2.14
C PRO A 153 -6.03 9.56 2.91
N PHE A 154 -7.28 9.91 2.59
CA PHE A 154 -8.03 11.00 3.18
C PHE A 154 -9.47 10.59 3.46
N GLN A 155 -10.24 11.49 4.05
CA GLN A 155 -11.64 11.22 4.40
C GLN A 155 -12.47 11.08 3.13
N TYR A 156 -13.52 10.26 3.18
CA TYR A 156 -14.44 10.09 2.06
C TYR A 156 -14.93 11.42 1.47
N ASN A 157 -15.33 12.36 2.33
CA ASN A 157 -15.86 13.65 1.88
C ASN A 157 -14.81 14.51 1.17
N ASP A 158 -13.53 14.40 1.52
CA ASP A 158 -12.45 15.12 0.83
C ASP A 158 -12.32 14.60 -0.60
N HIS A 159 -12.23 13.27 -0.75
CA HIS A 159 -12.15 12.62 -2.06
C HIS A 159 -13.37 12.92 -2.93
N TYR A 160 -14.57 12.78 -2.35
CA TYR A 160 -15.82 12.84 -3.10
C TYR A 160 -16.24 14.26 -3.48
N ASN A 161 -15.94 15.28 -2.65
CA ASN A 161 -16.46 16.64 -2.84
C ASN A 161 -15.39 17.71 -3.11
N SER A 162 -14.12 17.46 -2.80
CA SER A 162 -13.10 18.52 -2.74
C SER A 162 -11.89 18.25 -3.61
N MET A 163 -11.52 16.99 -3.79
CA MET A 163 -10.32 16.59 -4.54
C MET A 163 -10.61 16.51 -6.03
N LYS A 164 -10.53 17.66 -6.69
CA LYS A 164 -10.61 17.80 -8.14
C LYS A 164 -9.24 17.67 -8.79
N TYR A 165 -9.13 16.84 -9.82
CA TYR A 165 -7.95 16.82 -10.67
C TYR A 165 -7.95 18.06 -11.57
N THR A 166 -6.81 18.75 -11.63
CA THR A 166 -6.58 19.76 -12.66
C THR A 166 -5.21 19.52 -13.30
N PRO A 167 -5.04 19.75 -14.62
CA PRO A 167 -3.77 19.50 -15.30
C PRO A 167 -2.57 20.23 -14.67
N ASN A 168 -2.80 21.41 -14.09
CA ASN A 168 -1.75 22.18 -13.39
C ASN A 168 -1.45 21.67 -11.97
N LEU A 169 -2.28 20.77 -11.42
CA LEU A 169 -2.04 20.05 -10.16
C LEU A 169 -1.16 18.81 -10.36
N ALA A 170 -0.51 18.62 -11.51
CA ALA A 170 0.48 17.56 -11.67
C ALA A 170 1.64 17.65 -10.64
N ALA A 171 1.84 18.83 -10.03
CA ALA A 171 2.77 19.06 -8.91
C ALA A 171 2.21 18.68 -7.53
N ASP A 172 0.91 18.42 -7.40
CA ASP A 172 0.32 17.86 -6.19
C ASP A 172 0.72 16.39 -6.08
N TRP A 173 1.35 16.04 -4.97
CA TRP A 173 1.86 14.70 -4.72
C TRP A 173 0.81 13.59 -4.87
N TYR A 174 -0.46 13.89 -4.59
CA TYR A 174 -1.55 12.93 -4.69
C TYR A 174 -1.84 12.57 -6.16
N TRP A 175 -1.79 13.57 -7.05
CA TRP A 175 -2.08 13.41 -8.48
C TRP A 175 -0.84 13.06 -9.31
N THR A 176 0.35 13.41 -8.83
CA THR A 176 1.62 13.11 -9.50
C THR A 176 1.71 11.64 -9.89
N LEU A 177 2.01 11.37 -11.17
CA LEU A 177 2.18 10.05 -11.77
C LEU A 177 0.97 9.09 -11.72
N LYS A 178 -0.21 9.50 -11.23
CA LYS A 178 -1.42 8.66 -11.32
C LYS A 178 -1.72 8.29 -12.78
N PRO A 179 -2.31 7.10 -13.05
CA PRO A 179 -2.64 6.66 -14.39
C PRO A 179 -3.65 7.60 -15.06
N LYS A 180 -3.62 7.65 -16.40
CA LYS A 180 -4.63 8.37 -17.17
C LYS A 180 -6.02 7.78 -16.90
N GLY A 181 -7.02 8.64 -16.77
CA GLY A 181 -8.40 8.23 -16.50
C GLY A 181 -8.70 7.98 -15.02
N ILE A 182 -7.76 8.25 -14.10
CA ILE A 182 -8.06 8.26 -12.66
C ILE A 182 -9.24 9.20 -12.38
N GLY A 183 -10.26 8.70 -11.69
CA GLY A 183 -11.42 9.50 -11.34
C GLY A 183 -11.11 10.50 -10.22
N ASP A 184 -11.78 11.65 -10.24
CA ASP A 184 -11.77 12.68 -9.21
C ASP A 184 -13.18 12.93 -8.67
N MET A 185 -13.30 13.61 -7.52
CA MET A 185 -14.59 13.97 -6.93
C MET A 185 -15.61 12.80 -6.94
N HIS A 186 -16.78 12.97 -7.56
CA HIS A 186 -17.83 11.95 -7.61
C HIS A 186 -17.44 10.67 -8.37
N HIS A 187 -16.31 10.67 -9.08
CA HIS A 187 -15.71 9.53 -9.76
C HIS A 187 -14.48 8.97 -9.02
N CYS A 188 -14.10 9.50 -7.84
CA CYS A 188 -12.89 9.11 -7.12
C CYS A 188 -12.85 7.64 -6.68
N CYS A 189 -14.00 7.13 -6.26
CA CYS A 189 -14.04 6.14 -5.22
C CYS A 189 -14.84 4.92 -5.68
N SER A 190 -14.25 3.75 -5.47
CA SER A 190 -14.91 2.49 -5.75
C SER A 190 -16.21 2.38 -4.92
N PRO A 191 -17.28 1.76 -5.44
CA PRO A 191 -18.47 1.41 -4.67
C PRO A 191 -18.20 0.34 -3.61
N GLU A 192 -17.01 -0.25 -3.63
CA GLU A 192 -16.47 -1.19 -2.64
C GLU A 192 -15.13 -0.63 -2.10
N PRO A 193 -15.16 0.50 -1.36
CA PRO A 193 -13.95 1.04 -0.76
C PRO A 193 -13.46 0.08 0.32
N ILE A 194 -12.15 -0.09 0.40
CA ILE A 194 -11.49 -0.92 1.42
C ILE A 194 -11.09 -0.05 2.59
N LEU A 195 -10.55 1.15 2.35
CA LEU A 195 -9.96 1.94 3.42
C LEU A 195 -10.11 3.45 3.21
N PHE A 196 -10.50 4.18 4.27
CA PHE A 196 -10.42 5.63 4.39
C PHE A 196 -9.52 6.04 5.57
N HIS A 197 -8.93 7.24 5.52
CA HIS A 197 -7.93 7.68 6.50
C HIS A 197 -8.11 9.16 6.89
N ASN A 198 -7.24 9.67 7.77
CA ASN A 198 -7.15 11.06 8.19
C ASN A 198 -8.33 11.52 9.06
N TYR A 199 -8.84 10.65 9.93
CA TYR A 199 -9.88 11.00 10.89
C TYR A 199 -9.34 11.52 12.23
N LYS A 200 -8.02 11.68 12.38
CA LYS A 200 -7.35 12.15 13.61
C LYS A 200 -7.92 13.47 14.14
N ALA A 201 -8.22 14.43 13.27
CA ALA A 201 -8.83 15.69 13.69
C ALA A 201 -10.22 15.48 14.33
N LYS A 202 -11.01 14.53 13.81
CA LYS A 202 -12.32 14.20 14.35
C LYS A 202 -12.20 13.39 15.65
N LEU A 203 -11.27 12.44 15.69
CA LEU A 203 -10.89 11.70 16.89
C LEU A 203 -10.52 12.67 18.03
N TYR A 204 -9.71 13.70 17.76
CA TYR A 204 -9.36 14.70 18.78
C TYR A 204 -10.53 15.60 19.20
N LYS A 205 -11.41 15.97 18.27
CA LYS A 205 -12.53 16.89 18.56
C LYS A 205 -13.71 16.21 19.28
N THR A 206 -14.01 14.97 18.91
CA THR A 206 -15.24 14.27 19.32
C THR A 206 -14.98 13.02 20.14
N GLY A 207 -13.71 12.67 20.36
CA GLY A 207 -13.31 11.41 20.98
C GLY A 207 -13.70 10.20 20.12
N ASN A 208 -13.67 9.03 20.74
CA ASN A 208 -14.03 7.77 20.08
C ASN A 208 -15.50 7.73 19.64
N ALA A 209 -16.39 8.46 20.31
CA ALA A 209 -17.84 8.42 20.02
C ALA A 209 -18.15 8.97 18.62
N GLY A 210 -17.67 10.17 18.29
CA GLY A 210 -17.95 10.76 16.97
C GLY A 210 -17.24 10.05 15.81
N LEU A 211 -16.10 9.40 16.08
CA LEU A 211 -15.45 8.51 15.10
C LEU A 211 -16.28 7.24 14.88
N ARG A 212 -16.79 6.65 15.98
CA ARG A 212 -17.63 5.45 15.93
C ARG A 212 -18.89 5.68 15.11
N ASP A 213 -19.61 6.79 15.33
CA ASP A 213 -20.86 7.06 14.61
C ASP A 213 -20.63 7.18 13.08
N GLU A 214 -19.50 7.76 12.67
CA GLU A 214 -19.14 7.83 11.24
C GLU A 214 -18.75 6.48 10.67
N PHE A 215 -17.97 5.69 11.40
CA PHE A 215 -17.57 4.37 10.95
C PHE A 215 -18.77 3.41 10.91
N GLU A 216 -19.70 3.50 11.86
CA GLU A 216 -20.98 2.78 11.81
C GLU A 216 -21.81 3.18 10.56
N ALA A 217 -21.84 4.47 10.21
CA ALA A 217 -22.48 4.90 8.96
C ALA A 217 -21.76 4.36 7.71
N PHE A 218 -20.43 4.22 7.75
CA PHE A 218 -19.67 3.61 6.67
C PHE A 218 -19.93 2.11 6.55
N GLU A 219 -19.99 1.39 7.68
CA GLU A 219 -20.38 -0.02 7.70
C GLU A 219 -21.77 -0.21 7.10
N ALA A 220 -22.74 0.63 7.50
CA ALA A 220 -24.10 0.59 6.98
C ALA A 220 -24.18 0.88 5.47
N LYS A 221 -23.27 1.70 4.94
CA LYS A 221 -23.26 2.10 3.53
C LYS A 221 -22.52 1.12 2.62
N TRP A 222 -21.37 0.59 3.08
CA TRP A 222 -20.41 -0.10 2.22
C TRP A 222 -20.08 -1.52 2.64
N THR A 223 -20.46 -1.93 3.86
CA THR A 223 -20.14 -3.25 4.40
C THR A 223 -21.37 -4.15 4.50
N VAL A 224 -22.58 -3.58 4.40
CA VAL A 224 -23.79 -4.38 4.26
C VAL A 224 -23.63 -5.30 3.06
N LEU A 225 -23.74 -6.60 3.34
CA LEU A 225 -23.65 -7.70 2.39
C LEU A 225 -24.82 -7.62 1.41
N ASP A 226 -24.81 -6.63 0.51
CA ASP A 226 -25.66 -6.69 -0.67
C ASP A 226 -25.34 -8.01 -1.36
N ASN A 227 -26.37 -8.81 -1.66
CA ASN A 227 -26.25 -10.04 -2.47
C ASN A 227 -25.75 -9.78 -3.90
N ARG A 228 -25.14 -8.63 -4.15
CA ARG A 228 -24.44 -8.31 -5.38
C ARG A 228 -23.18 -9.18 -5.49
N PRO A 229 -22.94 -9.83 -6.64
CA PRO A 229 -21.66 -10.45 -6.94
C PRO A 229 -20.52 -9.45 -6.71
N ALA A 230 -19.35 -9.93 -6.28
CA ALA A 230 -18.16 -9.09 -6.21
C ALA A 230 -17.78 -8.66 -7.63
N ASP A 231 -17.51 -7.37 -7.81
CA ASP A 231 -16.90 -6.90 -9.04
C ASP A 231 -15.54 -7.61 -9.13
N VAL A 232 -15.34 -8.35 -10.22
CA VAL A 232 -14.09 -9.06 -10.44
C VAL A 232 -13.01 -7.99 -10.66
N PRO A 233 -12.01 -7.87 -9.77
CA PRO A 233 -10.99 -6.86 -9.94
C PRO A 233 -10.23 -7.12 -11.24
N PRO A 234 -9.61 -6.07 -11.83
CA PRO A 234 -8.62 -6.28 -12.86
C PRO A 234 -7.61 -7.33 -12.39
N ARG A 235 -7.17 -8.20 -13.31
CA ARG A 235 -6.18 -9.23 -12.98
C ARG A 235 -5.01 -8.64 -12.20
N PRO A 236 -4.45 -9.37 -11.22
CA PRO A 236 -3.29 -8.92 -10.47
C PRO A 236 -2.20 -8.40 -11.40
N GLN A 237 -1.80 -7.16 -11.18
CA GLN A 237 -0.75 -6.47 -11.92
C GLN A 237 -0.15 -5.43 -10.99
N CYS A 238 1.07 -5.00 -11.27
CA CYS A 238 1.68 -3.89 -10.56
C CYS A 238 0.87 -2.60 -10.69
N PHE A 239 1.10 -1.69 -9.74
CA PHE A 239 0.58 -0.33 -9.76
C PHE A 239 0.67 0.31 -11.16
N LEU A 240 -0.39 1.04 -11.52
CA LEU A 240 -0.47 1.80 -12.77
C LEU A 240 0.06 3.22 -12.56
N TYR A 241 0.61 3.80 -13.62
CA TYR A 241 1.10 5.19 -13.62
C TYR A 241 0.97 5.81 -15.02
N ASN A 242 1.02 7.13 -15.11
CA ASN A 242 1.07 7.81 -16.41
C ASN A 242 2.53 7.92 -16.89
N PRO A 243 2.95 7.20 -17.95
CA PRO A 243 4.32 7.24 -18.45
C PRO A 243 4.73 8.62 -18.99
N GLU A 244 3.79 9.46 -19.42
CA GLU A 244 4.10 10.82 -19.92
C GLU A 244 4.60 11.76 -18.81
N HIS A 245 4.29 11.45 -17.55
CA HIS A 245 4.73 12.21 -16.40
C HIS A 245 6.06 11.67 -15.81
N VAL A 246 6.58 10.57 -16.36
CA VAL A 246 7.83 9.96 -15.89
C VAL A 246 9.01 10.61 -16.62
N THR A 247 9.90 11.23 -15.86
CA THR A 247 11.12 11.88 -16.39
C THR A 247 12.38 11.01 -16.29
N PHE A 248 12.25 9.74 -15.89
CA PHE A 248 13.36 8.83 -15.62
C PHE A 248 13.07 7.39 -16.08
N PRO A 249 14.08 6.62 -16.56
CA PRO A 249 13.89 5.23 -16.94
C PRO A 249 13.95 4.27 -15.72
N PHE A 250 13.10 3.24 -15.71
CA PHE A 250 13.16 2.08 -14.79
C PHE A 250 13.39 0.78 -15.58
N ASP A 251 13.89 -0.27 -14.92
CA ASP A 251 14.01 -1.61 -15.52
C ASP A 251 12.71 -2.44 -15.37
N GLU A 252 12.70 -3.66 -15.88
CA GLU A 252 11.52 -4.53 -15.81
C GLU A 252 11.07 -4.91 -14.38
N HIS A 253 11.97 -4.77 -13.39
CA HIS A 253 11.71 -4.97 -11.96
C HIS A 253 11.39 -3.67 -11.22
N ARG A 254 11.27 -2.56 -11.98
CA ARG A 254 11.10 -1.21 -11.44
C ARG A 254 12.25 -0.79 -10.54
N ASN A 255 13.47 -1.25 -10.77
CA ASN A 255 14.64 -0.67 -10.12
C ASN A 255 15.02 0.66 -10.78
N VAL A 256 15.66 1.51 -9.98
CA VAL A 256 16.34 2.71 -10.50
C VAL A 256 17.71 2.35 -11.06
N LYS A 257 18.17 3.09 -12.07
CA LYS A 257 19.48 2.84 -12.70
C LYS A 257 20.68 3.07 -11.77
N LYS A 258 20.54 3.90 -10.74
CA LYS A 258 21.61 4.29 -9.81
C LYS A 258 21.09 4.26 -8.37
N PRO A 259 20.88 3.08 -7.78
CA PRO A 259 20.42 2.99 -6.41
C PRO A 259 21.48 3.53 -5.43
N PRO A 260 21.07 4.13 -4.29
CA PRO A 260 21.94 4.42 -3.16
C PRO A 260 22.87 3.25 -2.82
N THR A 261 24.09 3.57 -2.42
CA THR A 261 25.05 2.58 -1.93
C THR A 261 24.41 1.73 -0.82
N ASN A 262 24.55 0.41 -0.93
CA ASN A 262 23.98 -0.60 -0.03
C ASN A 262 22.45 -0.80 -0.09
N GLN A 263 21.75 -0.15 -1.03
CA GLN A 263 20.36 -0.51 -1.28
C GLN A 263 20.30 -1.89 -1.97
N ARG A 264 19.47 -2.79 -1.41
CA ARG A 264 19.13 -4.05 -2.09
C ARG A 264 18.25 -3.73 -3.30
N ILE A 265 18.61 -4.29 -4.45
CA ILE A 265 17.80 -4.28 -5.67
C ILE A 265 17.49 -5.72 -6.07
N TYR A 266 16.32 -5.92 -6.63
CA TYR A 266 15.89 -7.25 -7.07
C TYR A 266 16.19 -7.42 -8.56
N THR A 267 16.93 -8.46 -8.93
CA THR A 267 17.43 -8.66 -10.31
C THR A 267 17.29 -10.10 -10.79
N GLU A 268 16.35 -10.88 -10.23
CA GLU A 268 16.19 -12.28 -10.62
C GLU A 268 15.63 -12.38 -12.06
N GLU A 269 16.49 -12.81 -12.96
CA GLU A 269 16.20 -12.89 -14.40
C GLU A 269 14.95 -13.73 -14.68
N GLY A 270 14.09 -13.21 -15.56
CA GLY A 270 12.86 -13.88 -15.96
C GLY A 270 11.71 -13.76 -14.95
N THR A 271 11.91 -13.28 -13.72
CA THR A 271 10.83 -13.09 -12.74
C THR A 271 10.54 -11.60 -12.57
N SER A 272 9.86 -10.97 -13.54
CA SER A 272 9.36 -9.62 -13.28
C SER A 272 8.36 -9.67 -12.11
N PRO A 273 8.50 -8.81 -11.08
CA PRO A 273 7.47 -8.65 -10.06
C PRO A 273 6.16 -8.16 -10.66
N CYS A 274 6.20 -7.70 -11.92
CA CYS A 274 5.10 -7.19 -12.70
C CYS A 274 4.79 -8.03 -13.94
N ARG A 275 5.11 -9.34 -13.96
CA ARG A 275 4.76 -10.21 -15.10
C ARG A 275 3.27 -10.04 -15.43
N ALA A 276 2.99 -9.44 -16.59
CA ALA A 276 1.69 -9.59 -17.21
C ALA A 276 1.54 -11.08 -17.54
N PRO A 277 0.42 -11.73 -17.19
CA PRO A 277 0.23 -13.13 -17.56
C PRO A 277 0.30 -13.25 -19.09
N ASP A 278 1.07 -14.23 -19.56
CA ASP A 278 1.14 -14.58 -20.97
C ASP A 278 -0.29 -14.93 -21.44
N PHE A 279 -0.78 -14.22 -22.47
CA PHE A 279 -2.17 -14.35 -22.94
C PHE A 279 -2.50 -15.74 -23.53
N THR A 280 -1.50 -16.62 -23.62
CA THR A 280 -1.58 -17.91 -24.29
C THR A 280 -2.04 -19.08 -23.40
N GLU A 281 -1.93 -18.97 -22.07
CA GLU A 281 -2.21 -20.13 -21.17
C GLU A 281 -3.67 -20.28 -20.72
N TYR A 282 -4.50 -19.23 -20.82
CA TYR A 282 -5.87 -19.24 -20.27
C TYR A 282 -7.00 -19.53 -21.27
N SER A 283 -6.68 -19.95 -22.50
CA SER A 283 -7.72 -20.38 -23.46
C SER A 283 -8.40 -21.72 -23.13
N SER A 284 -8.01 -22.38 -22.03
CA SER A 284 -8.47 -23.73 -21.67
C SER A 284 -9.15 -23.87 -20.31
N LEU A 285 -9.26 -22.81 -19.50
CA LEU A 285 -9.98 -22.87 -18.22
C LEU A 285 -11.45 -22.49 -18.42
N SER A 286 -12.24 -23.48 -18.83
CA SER A 286 -13.69 -23.45 -18.69
C SER A 286 -14.04 -23.26 -17.22
N ILE A 287 -14.76 -22.17 -16.89
CA ILE A 287 -15.39 -21.99 -15.59
C ILE A 287 -16.40 -23.13 -15.42
N PRO A 288 -16.24 -24.04 -14.44
CA PRO A 288 -17.26 -25.03 -14.16
C PRO A 288 -18.43 -24.32 -13.47
N GLY A 289 -19.56 -24.20 -14.18
CA GLY A 289 -20.87 -23.95 -13.61
C GLY A 289 -21.07 -22.60 -12.91
N VAL A 290 -21.36 -21.57 -13.70
CA VAL A 290 -22.36 -20.54 -13.38
C VAL A 290 -23.28 -20.41 -14.59
#